data_AF-A0A5N9FYA0-F1
#
_entry.id   AF-A0A5N9FYA0-F1
#
_cell.length_a   1.000
_cell.length_b   1.000
_cell.length_c   1.000
_cell.angle_alpha   90.00
_cell.angle_beta   90.00
_cell.angle_gamma   90.00
#
_symmetry.space_group_name_H-M   'P 1'
#
loop_
_entity.id
_entity.type
_entity.pdbx_description
1 polymer ?
#
loop_
_entity_poly.entity_id
_entity_poly.type
_entity_poly.pdbx_seq_one_letter_code
_entity_poly.pdbx_strand_id
1 'polypeptide(L)'
;MSEIFEPRGKPKKADTYLAWILPQETLEPHLIVRQSEKEAWKIADELLCQTSKSVLKQRGKSSENTSMVGQRSQSQRYENNKMGTHLWNGISNVRVNCGTAIVGNVEQVSEELLSYWQLGIDEFILSGFPHVTECNIVSEQLLPVLIDKITQELRV
;
A
#
# COMPACT_ATOMS: atom_id res chain seq x y z
N MET A 1 -20.54 -0.28 -4.91
CA MET A 1 -19.18 0.29 -4.84
C MET A 1 -18.19 -0.47 -5.72
N SER A 2 -18.62 -1.48 -6.48
CA SER A 2 -17.81 -2.33 -7.37
C SER A 2 -17.74 -1.86 -8.83
N GLU A 3 -18.25 -0.66 -9.14
CA GLU A 3 -18.39 -0.16 -10.53
C GLU A 3 -17.37 0.92 -10.92
N ILE A 4 -16.40 1.24 -10.04
CA ILE A 4 -15.50 2.38 -10.28
C ILE A 4 -14.20 1.96 -11.00
N PHE A 5 -13.86 0.68 -11.02
CA PHE A 5 -12.65 0.18 -11.67
C PHE A 5 -12.98 -1.00 -12.59
N GLU A 6 -12.96 -0.76 -13.91
CA GLU A 6 -12.91 -1.85 -14.88
C GLU A 6 -11.50 -2.45 -14.88
N PRO A 7 -11.35 -3.79 -14.83
CA PRO A 7 -10.05 -4.43 -14.93
C PRO A 7 -9.36 -4.07 -16.26
N ARG A 8 -8.03 -3.98 -16.22
CA ARG A 8 -7.19 -3.51 -17.34
C ARG A 8 -7.55 -4.19 -18.67
N GLY A 9 -8.12 -3.44 -19.62
CA GLY A 9 -8.20 -3.84 -21.03
C GLY A 9 -6.85 -3.66 -21.73
N LYS A 10 -6.54 -4.48 -22.76
CA LYS A 10 -5.26 -4.38 -23.51
C LYS A 10 -5.04 -2.94 -24.01
N PRO A 11 -3.83 -2.37 -23.88
CA PRO A 11 -3.58 -0.97 -24.20
C PRO A 11 -3.93 -0.67 -25.67
N LYS A 12 -4.91 0.21 -25.89
CA LYS A 12 -5.28 0.68 -27.24
C LYS A 12 -4.32 1.79 -27.65
N LYS A 13 -3.69 1.67 -28.82
CA LYS A 13 -2.71 2.62 -29.39
C LYS A 13 -3.26 4.04 -29.67
N ALA A 14 -4.51 4.37 -29.38
CA ALA A 14 -5.22 5.50 -29.97
C ALA A 14 -5.48 6.73 -29.06
N ASP A 15 -5.21 6.68 -27.75
CA ASP A 15 -5.71 7.71 -26.82
C ASP A 15 -4.63 8.67 -26.27
N THR A 16 -3.69 9.10 -27.13
CA THR A 16 -2.55 9.94 -26.72
C THR A 16 -2.93 11.34 -26.25
N TYR A 17 -4.13 11.86 -26.53
CA TYR A 17 -4.57 13.18 -26.05
C TYR A 17 -5.35 13.11 -24.74
N LEU A 18 -6.11 12.03 -24.52
CA LEU A 18 -6.89 11.85 -23.28
C LEU A 18 -5.99 11.45 -22.11
N ALA A 19 -4.89 10.73 -22.38
CA ALA A 19 -3.92 10.34 -21.35
C ALA A 19 -3.33 11.52 -20.56
N TRP A 20 -3.28 12.74 -21.13
CA TRP A 20 -2.73 13.93 -20.46
C TRP A 20 -3.73 14.67 -19.57
N ILE A 21 -5.03 14.40 -19.72
CA ILE A 21 -6.10 15.07 -18.98
C ILE A 21 -6.85 14.15 -18.03
N LEU A 22 -6.69 12.83 -18.19
CA LEU A 22 -7.22 11.85 -17.25
C LEU A 22 -6.35 11.82 -15.98
N PRO A 23 -6.96 11.79 -14.79
CA PRO A 23 -6.21 11.61 -13.56
C PRO A 23 -5.44 10.29 -13.64
N GLN A 24 -4.14 10.38 -13.40
CA GLN A 24 -3.29 9.21 -13.19
C GLN A 24 -3.45 8.82 -11.72
N GLU A 25 -3.86 7.59 -11.47
CA GLU A 25 -4.06 7.08 -10.12
C GLU A 25 -2.72 6.54 -9.60
N THR A 26 -2.17 7.22 -8.59
CA THR A 26 -0.93 6.83 -7.92
C THR A 26 -1.26 6.21 -6.57
N LEU A 27 -0.64 5.06 -6.25
CA LEU A 27 -0.75 4.45 -4.93
C LEU A 27 0.52 4.70 -4.11
N GLU A 28 0.37 5.10 -2.85
CA GLU A 28 1.50 5.41 -1.95
C GLU A 28 1.59 4.44 -0.75
N PRO A 29 1.78 3.12 -0.97
CA PRO A 29 1.79 2.18 0.12
C PRO A 29 3.09 2.27 0.92
N HIS A 30 2.99 2.07 2.23
CA HIS A 30 4.17 1.68 3.01
C HIS A 30 4.37 0.16 2.89
N LEU A 31 5.61 -0.29 2.80
CA LEU A 31 5.95 -1.69 2.67
C LEU A 31 6.67 -2.18 3.93
N ILE A 32 6.31 -3.38 4.37
CA ILE A 32 7.03 -4.14 5.39
C ILE A 32 7.28 -5.53 4.81
N VAL A 33 8.44 -5.70 4.17
CA VAL A 33 8.77 -6.91 3.40
C VAL A 33 9.86 -7.70 4.11
N ARG A 34 9.61 -8.96 4.45
CA ARG A 34 10.60 -9.83 5.13
C ARG A 34 10.68 -11.20 4.49
N GLN A 35 11.58 -12.06 4.96
CA GLN A 35 11.74 -13.41 4.41
C GLN A 35 10.51 -14.30 4.68
N SER A 36 9.77 -14.01 5.75
CA SER A 36 8.51 -14.68 6.06
C SER A 36 7.43 -13.69 6.45
N GLU A 37 6.17 -14.06 6.20
CA GLU A 37 5.00 -13.29 6.64
C GLU A 37 5.02 -13.01 8.15
N LYS A 38 5.37 -14.03 8.95
CA LYS A 38 5.43 -13.91 10.40
C LYS A 38 6.43 -12.84 10.84
N GLU A 39 7.58 -12.78 10.19
CA GLU A 39 8.60 -11.76 10.47
C GLU A 39 8.11 -10.37 10.07
N ALA A 40 7.46 -10.23 8.91
CA ALA A 40 6.88 -8.97 8.48
C ALA A 40 5.85 -8.42 9.48
N TRP A 41 4.92 -9.27 9.94
CA TRP A 41 3.95 -8.89 10.97
C TRP A 41 4.62 -8.54 12.31
N LYS A 42 5.68 -9.25 12.71
CA LYS A 42 6.45 -8.90 13.90
C LYS A 42 7.01 -7.48 13.82
N ILE A 43 7.55 -7.08 12.66
CA ILE A 43 8.05 -5.72 12.44
C ILE A 43 6.91 -4.69 12.49
N ALA A 44 5.74 -5.00 11.92
CA ALA A 44 4.57 -4.13 12.02
C ALA A 44 4.16 -3.88 13.49
N ASP A 45 4.12 -4.95 14.29
CA ASP A 45 3.82 -4.86 15.72
C ASP A 45 4.89 -4.06 16.49
N GLU A 46 6.17 -4.24 16.16
CA GLU A 46 7.29 -3.50 16.76
C GLU A 46 7.21 -1.99 16.45
N LEU A 47 6.91 -1.61 15.20
CA LEU A 47 6.72 -0.21 14.79
C LEU A 47 5.59 0.46 15.58
N LEU A 48 4.49 -0.27 15.79
CA LEU A 48 3.38 0.24 16.59
C LEU A 48 3.77 0.38 18.07
N CYS A 49 4.48 -0.59 18.65
CA CYS A 49 4.95 -0.56 20.04
C CYS A 49 5.91 0.59 20.33
N GLN A 50 6.76 0.94 19.36
CA GLN A 50 7.72 2.04 19.49
C GLN A 50 7.06 3.43 19.38
N THR A 51 5.80 3.49 18.96
CA THR A 51 5.08 4.76 18.82
C THR A 51 4.70 5.34 20.18
N SER A 52 5.13 6.58 20.44
CA SER A 52 4.86 7.24 21.72
C SER A 52 3.36 7.48 21.96
N LYS A 53 2.93 7.33 23.23
CA LYS A 53 1.54 7.56 23.63
C LYS A 53 1.05 9.00 23.37
N SER A 54 1.95 9.99 23.38
CA SER A 54 1.62 11.38 23.04
C SER A 54 1.26 11.53 21.57
N VAL A 55 2.00 10.89 20.66
CA VAL A 55 1.72 10.86 19.22
C VAL A 55 0.38 10.18 18.94
N LEU A 56 0.11 9.04 19.58
CA LEU A 56 -1.18 8.35 19.45
C LEU A 56 -2.36 9.23 19.90
N LYS A 57 -2.24 9.90 21.05
CA LYS A 57 -3.28 10.80 21.57
C LYS A 57 -3.50 12.02 20.66
N GLN A 58 -2.44 12.60 20.11
CA GLN A 58 -2.55 13.72 19.20
C GLN A 58 -3.31 13.32 17.93
N ARG A 59 -2.99 12.15 17.36
CA ARG A 59 -3.61 11.65 16.12
C ARG A 59 -5.07 11.25 16.31
N GLY A 60 -5.42 10.63 17.44
CA GLY A 60 -6.82 10.30 17.74
C GLY A 60 -7.73 11.52 17.79
N LYS A 61 -7.25 12.62 18.38
CA LYS A 61 -8.02 13.87 18.50
C LYS A 61 -8.31 14.56 17.16
N SER A 62 -7.42 14.45 16.19
CA SER A 62 -7.59 15.06 14.86
C SER A 62 -8.78 14.48 14.10
N SER A 63 -9.13 13.22 14.41
CA SER A 63 -10.16 12.44 13.72
C SER A 63 -11.50 12.38 14.45
N GLU A 64 -11.51 12.70 15.75
CA GLU A 64 -12.73 12.80 16.53
C GLU A 64 -13.55 14.02 16.06
N ASN A 65 -14.72 13.76 15.46
CA ASN A 65 -15.70 14.75 14.97
C ASN A 65 -15.49 15.35 13.57
N THR A 66 -14.69 14.72 12.71
CA THR A 66 -14.66 15.12 11.29
C THR A 66 -15.97 14.75 10.57
N SER A 67 -16.51 15.68 9.77
CA SER A 67 -17.62 15.44 8.84
C SER A 67 -17.13 14.86 7.50
N MET A 68 -15.81 14.81 7.27
CA MET A 68 -15.22 14.32 6.03
C MET A 68 -15.24 12.78 5.98
N VAL A 69 -15.90 12.22 4.97
CA VAL A 69 -16.05 10.77 4.79
C VAL A 69 -14.69 10.07 4.66
N GLY A 70 -13.75 10.64 3.90
CA GLY A 70 -12.41 10.06 3.72
C GLY A 70 -11.62 9.99 5.03
N GLN A 71 -11.67 11.05 5.84
CA GLN A 71 -10.99 11.07 7.13
C GLN A 71 -11.65 10.12 8.14
N ARG A 72 -12.99 9.99 8.09
CA ARG A 72 -13.73 8.99 8.88
C ARG A 72 -13.33 7.57 8.49
N SER A 73 -13.21 7.27 7.20
CA SER A 73 -12.79 5.95 6.71
C SER A 73 -11.36 5.61 7.14
N GLN A 74 -10.41 6.55 7.06
CA GLN A 74 -9.04 6.34 7.57
C GLN A 74 -8.99 6.12 9.09
N SER A 75 -9.98 6.63 9.82
CA SER A 75 -10.06 6.51 11.28
C SER A 75 -10.87 5.29 11.73
N GLN A 76 -11.33 4.47 10.79
CA GLN A 76 -12.04 3.23 11.09
C GLN A 76 -11.11 2.28 11.84
N ARG A 77 -11.60 1.77 12.97
CA ARG A 77 -10.87 0.78 13.77
C ARG A 77 -11.13 -0.62 13.22
N TYR A 78 -10.05 -1.32 12.93
CA TYR A 78 -10.06 -2.74 12.55
C TYR A 78 -9.46 -3.56 13.68
N GLU A 79 -9.89 -4.81 13.82
CA GLU A 79 -9.25 -5.72 14.77
C GLU A 79 -7.76 -5.88 14.42
N ASN A 80 -6.89 -5.67 15.41
CA ASN A 80 -5.44 -5.70 15.24
C ASN A 80 -4.89 -4.79 14.12
N ASN A 81 -5.65 -3.75 13.73
CA ASN A 81 -5.32 -2.86 12.63
C ASN A 81 -5.20 -3.56 11.25
N LYS A 82 -5.82 -4.74 11.07
CA LYS A 82 -5.77 -5.49 9.80
C LYS A 82 -7.01 -5.18 8.96
N MET A 83 -6.80 -4.51 7.83
CA MET A 83 -7.85 -4.19 6.86
C MET A 83 -8.09 -5.33 5.86
N GLY A 84 -7.08 -6.16 5.64
CA GLY A 84 -7.12 -7.31 4.74
C GLY A 84 -6.00 -8.28 5.09
N THR A 85 -5.79 -9.31 4.25
CA THR A 85 -4.80 -10.36 4.50
C THR A 85 -3.39 -9.79 4.65
N HIS A 86 -3.00 -8.87 3.77
CA HIS A 86 -1.68 -8.20 3.77
C HIS A 86 -1.77 -6.69 3.99
N LEU A 87 -2.95 -6.16 4.33
CA LEU A 87 -3.18 -4.72 4.48
C LEU A 87 -3.32 -4.33 5.96
N TRP A 88 -2.43 -3.44 6.41
CA TRP A 88 -2.34 -2.99 7.80
C TRP A 88 -2.50 -1.47 7.92
N ASN A 89 -3.52 -1.00 8.64
CA ASN A 89 -3.74 0.44 8.86
C ASN A 89 -3.03 0.97 10.10
N GLY A 90 -2.30 0.13 10.84
CA GLY A 90 -1.58 0.55 12.04
C GLY A 90 -0.47 1.56 11.73
N ILE A 91 0.01 1.60 10.47
CA ILE A 91 0.99 2.59 10.02
C ILE A 91 0.51 4.03 10.16
N SER A 92 -0.81 4.27 10.12
CA SER A 92 -1.40 5.60 10.33
C SER A 92 -1.11 6.17 11.73
N ASN A 93 -0.82 5.29 12.70
CA ASN A 93 -0.39 5.65 14.04
C ASN A 93 1.11 6.00 14.12
N VAL A 94 1.91 5.49 13.17
CA VAL A 94 3.38 5.63 13.14
C VAL A 94 3.80 6.78 12.21
N ARG A 95 3.23 6.86 10.99
CA ARG A 95 3.55 7.84 9.94
C ARG A 95 2.34 8.72 9.59
N VAL A 96 2.55 10.02 9.51
CA VAL A 96 1.50 10.99 9.09
C VAL A 96 1.19 10.80 7.60
N ASN A 97 -0.07 10.95 7.21
CA ASN A 97 -0.55 10.83 5.82
C ASN A 97 -0.28 9.46 5.17
N CYS A 98 -0.14 8.40 5.98
CA CYS A 98 0.00 7.03 5.49
C CYS A 98 -1.18 6.21 5.98
N GLY A 99 -2.12 5.92 5.09
CA GLY A 99 -3.35 5.19 5.45
C GLY A 99 -3.10 3.71 5.72
N THR A 100 -2.24 3.08 4.91
CA THR A 100 -2.10 1.62 4.86
C THR A 100 -0.66 1.21 4.55
N ALA A 101 -0.24 0.10 5.15
CA ALA A 101 0.96 -0.63 4.79
C ALA A 101 0.62 -2.00 4.22
N ILE A 102 1.41 -2.47 3.26
CA ILE A 102 1.39 -3.84 2.76
C ILE A 102 2.44 -4.64 3.54
N VAL A 103 2.03 -5.74 4.17
CA VAL A 103 2.83 -6.54 5.11
C VAL A 103 2.86 -8.00 4.66
N GLY A 104 4.06 -8.53 4.40
CA GLY A 104 4.20 -9.92 3.98
C GLY A 104 5.63 -10.28 3.57
N ASN A 105 5.77 -11.47 2.97
CA ASN A 105 6.98 -11.83 2.26
C ASN A 105 7.01 -11.26 0.84
N VAL A 106 8.11 -11.49 0.11
CA VAL A 106 8.32 -10.97 -1.24
C VAL A 106 7.19 -11.38 -2.19
N GLU A 107 6.81 -12.65 -2.18
CA GLU A 107 5.75 -13.19 -3.04
C GLU A 107 4.39 -12.55 -2.74
N GLN A 108 3.98 -12.52 -1.47
CA GLN A 108 2.70 -11.94 -1.04
C GLN A 108 2.61 -10.45 -1.36
N VAL A 109 3.67 -9.69 -1.07
CA VAL A 109 3.69 -8.25 -1.35
C VAL A 109 3.68 -7.99 -2.85
N SER A 110 4.38 -8.80 -3.64
CA SER A 110 4.36 -8.70 -5.10
C SER A 110 2.97 -9.03 -5.69
N GLU A 111 2.22 -9.96 -5.10
CA GLU A 111 0.87 -10.31 -5.51
C GLU A 111 -0.15 -9.22 -5.17
N GLU A 112 -0.02 -8.60 -3.99
CA GLU A 112 -0.85 -7.46 -3.63
C GLU A 112 -0.61 -6.27 -4.59
N LEU A 113 0.65 -5.94 -4.89
CA LEU A 113 1.00 -4.89 -5.84
C LEU A 113 0.55 -5.23 -7.28
N LEU A 114 0.68 -6.50 -7.69
CA LEU A 114 0.18 -6.96 -8.99
C LEU A 114 -1.34 -6.78 -9.09
N SER A 115 -2.08 -7.05 -8.02
CA SER A 115 -3.54 -6.88 -7.98
C SER A 115 -3.94 -5.42 -8.21
N TYR A 116 -3.21 -4.47 -7.61
CA TYR A 116 -3.40 -3.04 -7.88
C TYR A 116 -3.04 -2.65 -9.32
N TRP A 117 -1.98 -3.24 -9.87
CA TRP A 117 -1.59 -3.04 -11.26
C TRP A 117 -2.62 -3.61 -12.25
N GLN A 118 -3.25 -4.74 -11.94
CA GLN A 118 -4.35 -5.33 -12.72
C GLN A 118 -5.62 -4.47 -12.69
N LEU A 119 -5.83 -3.73 -11.59
CA LEU A 119 -6.85 -2.69 -11.50
C LEU A 119 -6.47 -1.43 -12.31
N GLY A 120 -5.26 -1.32 -12.86
CA GLY A 120 -4.85 -0.18 -13.69
C GLY A 120 -4.10 0.92 -12.93
N ILE A 121 -3.62 0.65 -11.71
CA ILE A 121 -2.67 1.53 -11.03
C ILE A 121 -1.29 1.31 -11.61
N ASP A 122 -0.74 2.33 -12.25
CA ASP A 122 0.52 2.25 -12.98
C ASP A 122 1.69 2.95 -12.27
N GLU A 123 1.40 3.72 -11.22
CA GLU A 123 2.39 4.46 -10.47
C GLU A 123 2.32 4.12 -8.97
N PHE A 124 3.48 3.77 -8.40
CA PHE A 124 3.61 3.41 -6.99
C PHE A 124 4.70 4.25 -6.33
N ILE A 125 4.34 5.02 -5.30
CA ILE A 125 5.30 5.72 -4.43
C ILE A 125 5.52 4.87 -3.18
N LEU A 126 6.56 4.06 -3.21
CA LEU A 126 6.86 3.10 -2.15
C LEU A 126 7.64 3.76 -1.00
N SER A 127 7.30 3.38 0.23
CA SER A 127 8.04 3.80 1.42
C SER A 127 8.22 2.64 2.40
N GLY A 128 9.22 2.70 3.28
CA GLY A 128 9.50 1.65 4.26
C GLY A 128 10.44 2.16 5.37
N PHE A 129 10.41 1.58 6.57
CA PHE A 129 11.36 1.90 7.66
C PHE A 129 12.22 0.69 8.07
N PRO A 130 13.55 0.87 8.27
CA PRO A 130 14.37 2.04 7.92
C PRO A 130 14.53 2.23 6.40
N HIS A 131 14.53 3.47 5.91
CA HIS A 131 14.43 3.77 4.48
C HIS A 131 15.47 3.08 3.58
N VAL A 132 16.76 3.11 3.96
CA VAL A 132 17.82 2.52 3.14
C VAL A 132 17.70 0.99 3.09
N THR A 133 17.44 0.36 4.23
CA THR A 133 17.28 -1.09 4.32
C THR A 133 16.07 -1.57 3.51
N GLU A 134 14.92 -0.90 3.65
CA GLU A 134 13.73 -1.26 2.86
C GLU A 134 13.93 -0.98 1.37
N CYS A 135 14.64 0.09 1.01
CA CYS A 135 14.96 0.39 -0.38
C CYS A 135 15.77 -0.75 -1.03
N ASN A 136 16.77 -1.30 -0.33
CA ASN A 136 17.55 -2.43 -0.83
C ASN A 136 16.70 -3.70 -0.95
N ILE A 137 15.84 -4.01 0.03
CA ILE A 137 14.94 -5.16 -0.06
C ILE A 137 14.00 -5.01 -1.27
N VAL A 138 13.44 -3.82 -1.47
CA VAL A 138 12.55 -3.54 -2.59
C VAL A 138 13.29 -3.69 -3.92
N SER A 139 14.46 -3.08 -4.07
CA SER A 139 15.20 -3.09 -5.34
C SER A 139 15.78 -4.46 -5.70
N GLU A 140 16.31 -5.18 -4.71
CA GLU A 140 17.03 -6.45 -4.93
C GLU A 140 16.10 -7.66 -4.94
N GLN A 141 14.98 -7.63 -4.21
CA GLN A 141 14.12 -8.81 -4.01
C GLN A 141 12.71 -8.61 -4.56
N LEU A 142 12.04 -7.50 -4.23
CA LEU A 142 10.64 -7.30 -4.59
C LEU A 142 10.43 -6.96 -6.07
N LEU A 143 11.14 -5.94 -6.57
CA LEU A 143 10.95 -5.45 -7.94
C LEU A 143 11.21 -6.53 -9.01
N PRO A 144 12.26 -7.36 -8.93
CA PRO A 144 12.47 -8.42 -9.91
C PRO A 144 11.27 -9.38 -10.02
N VAL A 145 10.69 -9.77 -8.87
CA VAL A 145 9.54 -10.69 -8.82
C VAL A 145 8.28 -10.02 -9.37
N LEU A 146 8.02 -8.76 -8.99
CA LEU A 146 6.87 -8.01 -9.48
C LEU A 146 6.94 -7.78 -11.00
N ILE A 147 8.12 -7.40 -11.52
CA ILE A 147 8.35 -7.17 -12.95
C ILE A 147 8.15 -8.46 -13.74
N ASP A 148 8.64 -9.61 -13.23
CA ASP A 148 8.44 -10.90 -13.88
C ASP A 148 6.93 -11.25 -13.94
N LYS A 149 6.21 -11.10 -12.83
CA LYS A 149 4.75 -11.31 -12.78
C LYS A 149 3.99 -10.42 -13.77
N ILE A 150 4.29 -9.12 -13.80
CA ILE A 150 3.68 -8.18 -14.76
C ILE A 150 4.02 -8.60 -16.20
N THR A 151 5.25 -9.02 -16.45
CA THR A 151 5.69 -9.47 -17.79
C THR A 151 4.95 -10.73 -18.22
N GLN A 152 4.66 -11.65 -17.30
CA GLN A 152 3.87 -12.85 -17.58
C GLN A 152 2.43 -12.50 -17.95
N GLU A 153 1.77 -11.60 -17.22
CA GLU A 153 0.42 -11.11 -17.53
C GLU A 153 0.33 -10.45 -18.91
N LEU A 154 1.34 -9.66 -19.29
CA LEU A 154 1.36 -8.97 -20.59
C LEU A 154 1.61 -9.90 -21.78
N ARG A 155 2.12 -11.11 -21.56
CA ARG A 155 2.34 -12.12 -22.61
C ARG A 155 1.07 -12.88 -23.00
N VAL A 156 0.00 -12.77 -22.19
CA VAL A 156 -1.31 -13.41 -22.41
C VAL A 156 -2.25 -12.47 -23.18
#